data_AF-A0A7R9K0Y0-F1
#
_entry.id   AF-A0A7R9K0Y0-F1
#
_cell.length_a   1.000
_cell.length_b   1.000
_cell.length_c   1.000
_cell.angle_alpha   90.00
_cell.angle_beta   90.00
_cell.angle_gamma   90.00
#
_symmetry.space_group_name_H-M   'P 1'
#
loop_
_entity.id
_entity.type
_entity.pdbx_description
1 polymer ?
#
loop_
_entity_poly.entity_id
_entity_poly.type
_entity_poly.pdbx_seq_one_letter_code
_entity_poly.pdbx_strand_id
1 'polypeptide(L)'
;MDLLCVERLTDSQFAINDKVIFKDMRVLRNLLDLEPKYIPPCNYFGTVQKDIQPFMRKVVATWMSEVCEEQRCEDQVFPLAVNFLDRFLCRCSISRRQLQLTAAVSLLLASKIRQCHALSVDLLCFYTDHSITPDEMR
;
A
#
# COMPACT_ATOMS: atom_id res chain seq x y z
N MET A 1 20.67 -2.52 38.30
CA MET A 1 20.37 -3.22 37.02
C MET A 1 19.83 -2.14 36.11
N ASP A 2 20.75 -1.44 35.46
CA ASP A 2 20.45 -0.26 34.66
C ASP A 2 20.19 -0.69 33.22
N LEU A 3 18.93 -1.02 32.92
CA LEU A 3 18.41 -1.05 31.57
C LEU A 3 18.07 0.39 31.17
N LEU A 4 19.09 1.18 30.86
CA LEU A 4 18.89 2.51 30.29
C LEU A 4 18.63 2.37 28.79
N CYS A 5 17.34 2.21 28.48
CA CYS A 5 16.71 2.75 27.27
C CYS A 5 16.94 4.27 27.27
N VAL A 6 18.06 4.74 26.73
CA VAL A 6 18.34 6.18 26.69
C VAL A 6 17.53 6.83 25.57
N GLU A 7 16.40 7.40 25.99
CA GLU A 7 15.49 8.25 25.24
C GLU A 7 16.19 9.32 24.39
N ARG A 8 15.63 9.55 23.19
CA ARG A 8 15.42 10.91 22.69
C ARG A 8 13.94 11.07 22.37
N LEU A 9 13.28 11.85 23.21
CA LEU A 9 11.90 12.30 23.06
C LEU A 9 11.85 13.39 21.98
N THR A 10 11.76 12.97 20.70
CA THR A 10 11.16 13.71 19.58
C THR A 10 10.79 12.71 18.47
N ASP A 11 9.61 12.10 18.59
CA ASP A 11 8.69 11.58 17.54
C ASP A 11 9.19 10.82 16.31
N SER A 12 10.27 10.03 16.39
CA SER A 12 10.45 8.81 15.57
C SER A 12 11.68 8.02 16.01
N GLN A 13 11.50 6.80 16.49
CA GLN A 13 12.61 5.84 16.66
C GLN A 13 13.02 5.34 15.28
N PHE A 14 13.96 6.02 14.63
CA PHE A 14 14.51 5.52 13.37
C PHE A 14 15.43 4.33 13.65
N ALA A 15 15.19 3.23 12.93
CA ALA A 15 16.09 2.08 12.94
C ALA A 15 17.50 2.50 12.50
N ILE A 16 18.52 1.97 13.17
CA ILE A 16 19.93 2.21 12.79
C ILE A 16 20.18 1.56 11.43
N ASN A 17 21.05 2.18 10.62
CA ASN A 17 21.43 1.65 9.31
C ASN A 17 22.12 0.27 9.45
N ASP A 18 21.45 -0.77 8.98
CA ASP A 18 22.00 -2.13 8.95
C ASP A 18 22.97 -2.30 7.78
N LYS A 19 24.26 -2.39 8.11
CA LYS A 19 25.34 -2.56 7.12
C LYS A 19 25.13 -3.77 6.21
N VAL A 20 24.49 -4.85 6.69
CA VAL A 20 24.23 -6.04 5.88
C VAL A 20 23.16 -5.75 4.84
N ILE A 21 22.07 -5.09 5.23
CA ILE A 21 20.97 -4.73 4.31
C ILE A 21 21.48 -3.82 3.18
N PHE A 22 22.33 -2.84 3.51
CA PHE A 22 22.70 -1.79 2.56
C PHE A 22 24.02 -2.00 1.81
N LYS A 23 24.94 -2.85 2.31
CA LYS A 23 26.26 -3.05 1.68
C LYS A 23 26.46 -4.44 1.09
N ASP A 24 25.68 -5.43 1.50
CA ASP A 24 25.85 -6.79 1.03
C ASP A 24 25.13 -7.01 -0.30
N MET A 25 25.89 -7.32 -1.36
CA MET A 25 25.36 -7.59 -2.70
C MET A 25 24.39 -8.78 -2.74
N ARG A 26 24.43 -9.69 -1.75
CA ARG A 26 23.48 -10.80 -1.64
C ARG A 26 22.05 -10.29 -1.43
N VAL A 27 21.87 -9.20 -0.68
CA VAL A 27 20.54 -8.61 -0.43
C VAL A 27 19.97 -8.08 -1.73
N LEU A 28 20.74 -7.27 -2.47
CA LEU A 28 20.31 -6.77 -3.78
C LEU A 28 19.99 -7.90 -4.75
N ARG A 29 20.82 -8.95 -4.81
CA ARG A 29 20.56 -10.12 -5.66
C ARG A 29 19.25 -10.80 -5.29
N ASN A 30 19.02 -11.05 -4.01
CA ASN A 30 17.77 -11.66 -3.54
C ASN A 30 16.55 -10.80 -3.86
N LEU A 31 16.66 -9.46 -3.76
CA LEU A 31 15.57 -8.55 -4.12
C LEU A 31 15.25 -8.60 -5.61
N LEU A 32 16.26 -8.63 -6.48
CA LEU A 32 16.10 -8.77 -7.93
C LEU A 32 15.51 -10.15 -8.29
N ASP A 33 15.97 -11.22 -7.66
CA ASP A 33 15.45 -12.57 -7.89
C ASP A 33 13.97 -12.71 -7.47
N LEU A 34 13.53 -11.92 -6.48
CA LEU A 34 12.14 -11.87 -6.02
C LEU A 34 11.24 -10.98 -6.88
N GLU A 35 11.79 -10.03 -7.63
CA GLU A 35 11.04 -9.04 -8.40
C GLU A 35 9.99 -9.66 -9.34
N PRO A 36 10.28 -10.72 -10.12
CA PRO A 36 9.30 -11.32 -11.03
C PRO A 36 8.04 -11.86 -10.33
N LYS A 37 8.13 -12.19 -9.04
CA LYS A 37 6.99 -12.69 -8.24
C LYS A 37 5.94 -11.60 -7.97
N TYR A 38 6.34 -10.33 -8.01
CA TYR A 38 5.51 -9.20 -7.60
C TYR A 38 5.14 -8.25 -8.73
N ILE A 39 5.65 -8.46 -9.95
CA ILE A 39 5.28 -7.68 -11.13
C ILE A 39 3.88 -8.08 -11.61
N PRO A 40 2.89 -7.16 -11.62
CA PRO A 40 1.59 -7.41 -12.22
C PRO A 40 1.66 -7.39 -13.76
N PRO A 41 1.04 -8.35 -14.47
CA PRO A 41 0.94 -8.32 -15.93
C PRO A 41 0.25 -7.05 -16.47
N CYS A 42 0.85 -6.30 -17.38
CA CYS A 42 0.28 -5.04 -17.86
C CYS A 42 -1.05 -5.16 -18.65
N ASN A 43 -1.44 -6.36 -19.07
CA ASN A 43 -2.58 -6.61 -19.96
C ASN A 43 -3.86 -7.06 -19.23
N TYR A 44 -3.92 -6.97 -17.89
CA TYR A 44 -5.09 -7.42 -17.12
C TYR A 44 -6.38 -6.67 -17.46
N PHE A 45 -6.29 -5.43 -17.98
CA PHE A 45 -7.47 -4.68 -18.46
C PHE A 45 -8.15 -5.29 -19.68
N GLY A 46 -7.42 -6.05 -20.50
CA GLY A 46 -7.99 -6.72 -21.68
C GLY A 46 -8.26 -8.22 -21.47
N THR A 47 -7.63 -8.83 -20.47
CA THR A 47 -7.67 -10.28 -20.25
C THR A 47 -8.54 -10.70 -19.06
N VAL A 48 -8.60 -9.87 -18.01
CA VAL A 48 -9.29 -10.21 -16.75
C VAL A 48 -10.42 -9.24 -16.47
N GLN A 49 -10.16 -7.93 -16.54
CA GLN A 49 -11.16 -6.92 -16.21
C GLN A 49 -12.16 -6.72 -17.36
N LYS A 50 -13.45 -6.76 -17.03
CA LYS A 50 -14.54 -6.52 -17.99
C LYS A 50 -15.14 -5.12 -17.90
N ASP A 51 -15.11 -4.53 -16.70
CA ASP A 51 -15.80 -3.28 -16.37
C ASP A 51 -14.84 -2.13 -15.99
N ILE A 52 -13.55 -2.44 -15.80
CA ILE A 52 -12.53 -1.45 -15.40
C ILE A 52 -11.70 -1.06 -16.61
N GLN A 53 -11.54 0.25 -16.81
CA GLN A 53 -10.69 0.84 -17.83
C GLN A 53 -9.44 1.50 -17.20
N PRO A 54 -8.31 1.61 -17.93
CA PRO A 54 -7.07 2.17 -17.39
C PRO A 54 -7.21 3.56 -16.75
N PHE A 55 -8.09 4.43 -17.28
CA PHE A 55 -8.33 5.75 -16.70
C PHE A 55 -9.00 5.66 -15.32
N MET A 56 -9.86 4.66 -15.07
CA MET A 56 -10.50 4.46 -13.76
C MET A 56 -9.46 4.08 -12.71
N ARG A 57 -8.50 3.23 -13.09
CA ARG A 57 -7.34 2.90 -12.24
C ARG A 57 -6.48 4.13 -11.99
N LYS A 58 -6.28 5.01 -12.98
CA LYS A 58 -5.56 6.28 -12.80
C LYS A 58 -6.26 7.17 -11.76
N VAL A 59 -7.57 7.37 -11.88
CA VAL A 59 -8.36 8.20 -10.94
C VAL A 59 -8.21 7.68 -9.51
N VAL A 60 -8.37 6.36 -9.31
CA VAL A 60 -8.27 5.77 -7.98
C VAL A 60 -6.82 5.79 -7.45
N ALA A 61 -5.82 5.59 -8.30
CA ALA A 61 -4.42 5.73 -7.88
C ALA A 61 -4.06 7.18 -7.49
N THR A 62 -4.61 8.19 -8.18
CA THR A 62 -4.45 9.60 -7.78
C THR A 62 -5.07 9.83 -6.41
N TRP A 63 -6.31 9.40 -6.20
CA TRP A 63 -6.97 9.46 -4.89
C TRP A 63 -6.14 8.77 -3.80
N MET A 64 -5.57 7.59 -4.06
CA MET A 64 -4.69 6.90 -3.11
C MET A 64 -3.44 7.72 -2.75
N SER A 65 -2.86 8.43 -3.72
CA SER A 65 -1.70 9.32 -3.49
C SER A 65 -2.10 10.50 -2.60
N GLU A 66 -3.22 11.15 -2.92
CA GLU A 66 -3.75 12.30 -2.15
C GLU A 66 -4.02 11.91 -0.68
N VAL A 67 -4.64 10.75 -0.44
CA VAL A 67 -4.86 10.24 0.93
C VAL A 67 -3.53 10.00 1.65
N CYS A 68 -2.52 9.44 0.95
CA CYS A 68 -1.21 9.22 1.55
C CYS A 68 -0.46 10.52 1.86
N GLU A 69 -0.55 11.50 0.99
CA GLU A 69 0.07 12.82 1.18
C GLU A 69 -0.58 13.57 2.35
N GLU A 70 -1.91 13.61 2.41
CA GLU A 70 -2.66 14.27 3.48
C GLU A 70 -2.41 13.62 4.84
N GLN A 71 -2.34 12.29 4.88
CA GLN A 71 -2.04 11.53 6.10
C GLN A 71 -0.55 11.42 6.40
N ARG A 72 0.32 12.03 5.58
CA ARG A 72 1.79 11.97 5.73
C ARG A 72 2.31 10.54 5.90
N CYS A 73 1.75 9.63 5.12
CA CYS A 73 2.14 8.24 5.10
C CYS A 73 3.62 8.08 4.74
N GLU A 74 4.25 7.04 5.26
CA GLU A 74 5.59 6.61 4.81
C GLU A 74 5.63 6.40 3.29
N ASP A 75 6.72 6.84 2.64
CA ASP A 75 6.89 6.82 1.18
C ASP A 75 6.64 5.44 0.53
N GLN A 76 6.83 4.36 1.30
CA GLN A 76 6.67 2.99 0.84
C GLN A 76 5.21 2.52 0.78
N VAL A 77 4.28 3.24 1.42
CA VAL A 77 2.88 2.81 1.58
C VAL A 77 2.14 2.90 0.26
N PHE A 78 2.21 4.05 -0.41
CA PHE A 78 1.51 4.26 -1.68
C PHE A 78 1.96 3.27 -2.77
N PRO A 79 3.28 3.09 -3.06
CA PRO A 79 3.74 2.12 -4.06
C PRO A 79 3.33 0.69 -3.71
N LEU A 80 3.35 0.31 -2.43
CA LEU A 80 2.92 -1.01 -1.99
C LEU A 80 1.41 -1.22 -2.16
N ALA A 81 0.60 -0.21 -1.82
CA ALA A 81 -0.85 -0.26 -1.99
C ALA A 81 -1.23 -0.40 -3.47
N VAL A 82 -0.56 0.35 -4.35
CA VAL A 82 -0.74 0.24 -5.80
C VAL A 82 -0.35 -1.16 -6.30
N ASN A 83 0.77 -1.72 -5.79
CA ASN A 83 1.16 -3.10 -6.13
C ASN A 83 0.09 -4.12 -5.70
N PHE A 84 -0.51 -3.97 -4.52
CA PHE A 84 -1.61 -4.83 -4.07
C PHE A 84 -2.84 -4.70 -4.96
N LEU A 85 -3.24 -3.46 -5.28
CA LEU A 85 -4.36 -3.19 -6.18
C LEU A 85 -4.16 -3.86 -7.54
N ASP A 86 -3.04 -3.58 -8.21
CA ASP A 86 -2.78 -4.12 -9.55
C ASP A 86 -2.72 -5.65 -9.54
N ARG A 87 -2.06 -6.26 -8.54
CA ARG A 87 -1.98 -7.73 -8.43
C ARG A 87 -3.35 -8.38 -8.17
N PHE A 88 -4.23 -7.72 -7.43
CA PHE A 88 -5.60 -8.17 -7.22
C PHE A 88 -6.40 -8.09 -8.53
N LEU A 89 -6.30 -6.98 -9.26
CA LEU A 89 -6.94 -6.81 -10.57
C LEU A 89 -6.41 -7.78 -11.64
N CYS A 90 -5.20 -8.33 -11.47
CA CYS A 90 -4.69 -9.39 -12.34
C CYS A 90 -5.38 -10.75 -12.12
N ARG A 91 -6.12 -10.93 -11.02
CA ARG A 91 -6.70 -12.24 -10.64
C ARG A 91 -8.22 -12.21 -10.49
N CYS A 92 -8.77 -11.08 -10.08
CA CYS A 92 -10.18 -10.94 -9.74
C CYS A 92 -10.83 -9.88 -10.64
N SER A 93 -11.77 -10.30 -11.51
CA SER A 93 -12.64 -9.36 -12.22
C SER A 93 -13.63 -8.76 -11.24
N ILE A 94 -13.65 -7.43 -11.12
CA ILE A 94 -14.58 -6.70 -10.24
C ILE A 94 -15.38 -5.68 -11.04
N SER A 95 -16.47 -5.18 -10.45
CA SER A 95 -17.19 -4.04 -11.03
C SER A 95 -16.44 -2.73 -10.71
N ARG A 96 -16.61 -1.72 -11.57
CA ARG A 96 -16.14 -0.35 -11.32
C ARG A 96 -16.59 0.21 -9.98
N ARG A 97 -17.76 -0.22 -9.46
CA ARG A 97 -18.29 0.20 -8.15
C ARG A 97 -17.42 -0.27 -6.96
N GLN A 98 -16.72 -1.39 -7.12
CA GLN A 98 -15.88 -1.98 -6.07
C GLN A 98 -14.42 -1.51 -6.17
N LEU A 99 -14.08 -0.69 -7.17
CA LEU A 99 -12.69 -0.29 -7.41
C LEU A 99 -12.14 0.59 -6.29
N GLN A 100 -12.92 1.57 -5.82
CA GLN A 100 -12.52 2.42 -4.70
C GLN A 100 -12.40 1.63 -3.40
N LEU A 101 -13.32 0.67 -3.15
CA LEU A 101 -13.24 -0.24 -2.00
C LEU A 101 -11.94 -1.05 -2.03
N THR A 102 -11.63 -1.66 -3.17
CA THR A 102 -10.42 -2.48 -3.34
C THR A 102 -9.16 -1.65 -3.11
N ALA A 103 -9.13 -0.41 -3.60
CA ALA A 103 -8.02 0.51 -3.38
C ALA A 103 -7.88 0.95 -1.92
N ALA A 104 -9.00 1.24 -1.25
CA ALA A 104 -9.02 1.62 0.15
C ALA A 104 -8.56 0.45 1.05
N VAL A 105 -8.99 -0.78 0.78
CA VAL A 105 -8.47 -1.99 1.44
C VAL A 105 -6.98 -2.19 1.14
N SER A 106 -6.53 -1.89 -0.08
CA SER A 106 -5.09 -1.96 -0.43
C SER A 106 -4.25 -0.96 0.36
N LEU A 107 -4.74 0.26 0.58
CA LEU A 107 -4.13 1.26 1.47
C LEU A 107 -4.10 0.80 2.93
N LEU A 108 -5.20 0.23 3.41
CA LEU A 108 -5.29 -0.32 4.77
C LEU A 108 -4.22 -1.40 4.98
N LEU A 109 -4.07 -2.34 4.03
CA LEU A 109 -3.07 -3.40 4.10
C LEU A 109 -1.64 -2.83 4.03
N ALA A 110 -1.38 -1.91 3.11
CA ALA A 110 -0.05 -1.33 2.95
C ALA A 110 0.37 -0.50 4.18
N SER A 111 -0.53 0.28 4.76
CA SER A 111 -0.25 1.06 5.96
C SER A 111 0.02 0.17 7.17
N LYS A 112 -0.71 -0.93 7.35
CA LYS A 112 -0.43 -1.95 8.39
C LYS A 112 0.93 -2.61 8.25
N ILE A 113 1.49 -2.68 7.04
CA ILE A 113 2.80 -3.31 6.78
C ILE A 113 3.95 -2.32 6.93
N ARG A 114 3.74 -1.06 6.54
CA ARG A 114 4.83 -0.08 6.34
C ARG A 114 4.82 1.06 7.35
N GLN A 115 3.78 1.22 8.16
CA GLN A 115 3.70 2.30 9.14
C GLN A 115 3.53 1.76 10.56
N CYS A 116 4.08 2.51 11.53
CA CYS A 116 3.83 2.24 12.95
C CYS A 116 2.36 2.46 13.32
N HIS A 117 1.75 3.51 12.78
CA HIS A 117 0.35 3.84 12.96
C HIS A 117 -0.38 3.68 11.64
N ALA A 118 -1.03 2.53 11.47
CA ALA A 118 -1.79 2.24 10.26
C ALA A 118 -3.01 3.17 10.13
N LEU A 119 -3.43 3.38 8.88
CA LEU A 119 -4.68 4.10 8.59
C LEU A 119 -5.85 3.33 9.21
N SER A 120 -6.74 4.02 9.91
CA SER A 120 -7.93 3.39 10.49
C SER A 120 -9.00 3.16 9.43
N VAL A 121 -9.88 2.18 9.69
CA VAL A 121 -11.03 1.91 8.81
C VAL A 121 -11.94 3.13 8.74
N ASP A 122 -12.21 3.78 9.88
CA ASP A 122 -13.10 4.95 9.94
C ASP A 122 -12.55 6.13 9.15
N LEU A 123 -11.22 6.34 9.18
CA LEU A 123 -10.54 7.36 8.40
C LEU A 123 -10.66 7.09 6.90
N LEU A 124 -10.46 5.85 6.46
CA LEU A 124 -10.60 5.48 5.06
C LEU A 124 -12.05 5.62 4.60
N CYS A 125 -13.04 5.23 5.42
CA CYS A 125 -14.45 5.48 5.13
C CYS A 125 -14.73 6.98 4.97
N PHE A 126 -14.17 7.83 5.83
CA PHE A 126 -14.27 9.28 5.69
C PHE A 126 -13.70 9.79 4.35
N TYR A 127 -12.51 9.33 3.95
CA TYR A 127 -11.91 9.70 2.65
C TYR A 127 -12.64 9.19 1.41
N THR A 128 -13.61 8.30 1.61
CA THR A 128 -14.48 7.82 0.55
C THR A 128 -15.84 8.53 0.54
N ASP A 129 -15.98 9.65 1.26
CA ASP A 129 -17.25 10.35 1.50
C ASP A 129 -18.35 9.41 2.04
N HIS A 130 -17.95 8.45 2.88
CA HIS A 130 -18.82 7.39 3.40
C HIS A 130 -19.54 6.54 2.33
N SER A 131 -19.03 6.54 1.09
CA SER A 131 -19.53 5.63 0.04
C SER A 131 -19.21 4.16 0.33
N ILE A 132 -18.22 3.92 1.19
CA ILE A 132 -17.81 2.59 1.68
C ILE A 132 -18.03 2.53 3.18
N THR A 133 -18.63 1.44 3.64
CA THR A 133 -18.90 1.19 5.06
C THR A 133 -17.76 0.40 5.72
N PRO A 134 -17.57 0.53 7.05
CA PRO A 134 -16.57 -0.24 7.78
C PRO A 134 -16.73 -1.77 7.64
N ASP A 135 -17.96 -2.26 7.50
CA ASP A 135 -18.26 -3.69 7.37
C ASP A 135 -17.85 -4.24 6.00
N GLU A 136 -17.84 -3.42 4.96
CA GLU A 136 -17.32 -3.81 3.64
C GLU A 136 -15.79 -3.92 3.62
N MET A 137 -15.11 -3.32 4.59
CA MET A 137 -13.64 -3.34 4.71
C MET A 137 -13.08 -4.41 5.66
N ARG A 138 -13.95 -5.05 6.47
CA ARG A 138 -13.57 -6.07 7.46
C ARG A 138 -13.60 -7.48 6.86
#